data_AF-A0A191ZFC7-F1
#
_entry.id   AF-A0A191ZFC7-F1
#
_cell.length_a   1.000
_cell.length_b   1.000
_cell.length_c   1.000
_cell.angle_alpha   90.00
_cell.angle_beta   90.00
_cell.angle_gamma   90.00
#
_symmetry.space_group_name_H-M   'P 1'
#
loop_
_entity.id
_entity.type
_entity.pdbx_description
1 polymer ?
#
loop_
_entity_poly.entity_id
_entity_poly.type
_entity_poly.pdbx_seq_one_letter_code
_entity_poly.pdbx_strand_id
1 'polypeptide(L)'
;MRERFGREPNINRQALALWMPLSLAVAALLLWLGMQTPPPDGAASVQSIPTSSEIGALAYTYLLSWAAFGYAASISTPHDTMTRNLFALTLVLPVSATAALNHDLPITALLAALGWLIVLAVTALRLGKREPLAGLMLLPLIGSAGAGILLPVIYWAIR
;
A
#
# COMPACT_ATOMS: atom_id res chain seq x y z
N MET A 1 13.20 -28.88 -9.41
CA MET A 1 12.36 -27.68 -9.11
C MET A 1 11.41 -27.86 -7.91
N ARG A 2 11.45 -28.98 -7.15
CA ARG A 2 10.48 -29.25 -6.06
C ARG A 2 10.96 -28.93 -4.63
N GLU A 3 12.20 -28.51 -4.41
CA GLU A 3 12.73 -28.28 -3.05
C GLU A 3 12.58 -26.85 -2.51
N ARG A 4 12.09 -25.88 -3.30
CA ARG A 4 12.01 -24.47 -2.86
C ARG A 4 10.76 -24.11 -2.06
N PHE A 5 9.77 -25.00 -1.95
CA PHE A 5 8.48 -24.67 -1.32
C PHE A 5 8.35 -25.11 0.14
N GLY A 6 9.40 -25.68 0.75
CA GLY A 6 9.35 -26.26 2.10
C GLY A 6 10.26 -25.62 3.14
N ARG A 7 11.01 -24.57 2.81
CA ARG A 7 11.90 -23.89 3.77
C ARG A 7 11.16 -22.72 4.40
N GLU A 8 11.07 -22.70 5.73
CA GLU A 8 10.54 -21.53 6.44
C GLU A 8 11.35 -20.28 6.08
N PRO A 9 10.68 -19.15 5.76
CA PRO A 9 11.37 -17.91 5.48
C PRO A 9 12.19 -17.47 6.68
N ASN A 10 13.43 -17.04 6.47
CA ASN A 10 14.26 -16.49 7.53
C ASN A 10 13.76 -15.09 7.89
N ILE A 11 13.10 -14.98 9.04
CA ILE A 11 12.51 -13.72 9.54
C ILE A 11 13.49 -13.08 10.51
N ASN A 12 13.89 -11.84 10.23
CA ASN A 12 14.66 -11.04 11.17
C ASN A 12 13.73 -10.30 12.13
N ARG A 13 13.77 -10.71 13.40
CA ARG A 13 12.92 -10.14 14.47
C ARG A 13 13.14 -8.64 14.68
N GLN A 14 14.37 -8.15 14.54
CA GLN A 14 14.66 -6.72 14.69
C GLN A 14 14.06 -5.91 13.53
N ALA A 15 14.18 -6.43 12.31
CA ALA A 15 13.56 -5.81 11.14
C ALA A 15 12.03 -5.86 11.25
N LEU A 16 11.46 -6.96 11.73
CA LEU A 16 10.02 -7.10 11.97
C LEU A 16 9.52 -6.08 13.00
N ALA A 17 10.24 -5.93 14.12
CA ALA A 17 9.91 -4.97 15.18
C ALA A 17 9.97 -3.51 14.71
N LEU A 18 10.69 -3.21 13.63
CA LEU A 18 10.75 -1.88 13.02
C LEU A 18 9.68 -1.69 11.94
N TRP A 19 9.63 -2.60 10.95
CA TRP A 19 8.80 -2.43 9.76
C TRP A 19 7.32 -2.69 10.03
N MET A 20 6.98 -3.58 10.97
CA MET A 20 5.59 -3.87 11.30
C MET A 20 4.89 -2.64 11.92
N PRO A 21 5.41 -1.99 12.97
CA PRO A 21 4.78 -0.79 13.51
C PRO A 21 4.74 0.37 12.52
N LEU A 22 5.80 0.59 11.74
CA LEU A 22 5.82 1.66 10.73
C LEU A 22 4.76 1.44 9.65
N SER A 23 4.63 0.22 9.15
CA SER A 23 3.63 -0.15 8.15
C SER A 23 2.21 0.07 8.67
N LEU A 24 1.91 -0.40 9.89
CA LEU A 24 0.61 -0.23 10.51
C LEU A 24 0.29 1.23 10.84
N ALA A 25 1.29 2.02 11.26
CA ALA A 25 1.13 3.45 11.49
C ALA A 25 0.75 4.19 10.20
N VAL A 26 1.38 3.85 9.06
CA VAL A 26 1.02 4.41 7.75
C VAL A 26 -0.39 3.96 7.33
N ALA A 27 -0.75 2.70 7.54
CA ALA A 27 -2.10 2.22 7.26
C ALA A 27 -3.16 3.00 8.04
N ALA A 28 -2.95 3.19 9.35
CA ALA A 28 -3.84 3.96 10.21
C ALA A 28 -3.92 5.43 9.77
N LEU A 29 -2.78 6.03 9.42
CA LEU A 29 -2.73 7.40 8.89
C LEU A 29 -3.52 7.55 7.58
N LEU A 30 -3.38 6.60 6.66
CA LEU A 30 -4.10 6.61 5.38
C LEU A 30 -5.60 6.44 5.55
N LEU A 31 -6.04 5.56 6.46
CA LEU A 31 -7.46 5.45 6.83
C LEU A 31 -7.97 6.77 7.42
N TRP A 32 -7.21 7.38 8.32
CA TRP A 32 -7.57 8.67 8.92
C TRP A 32 -7.63 9.83 7.92
N LEU A 33 -6.68 9.90 6.99
CA LEU A 33 -6.66 10.90 5.92
C LEU A 33 -7.80 10.65 4.91
N GLY A 34 -8.08 9.40 4.58
CA GLY A 34 -9.15 9.03 3.65
C GLY A 34 -10.54 9.35 4.18
N MET A 35 -10.76 9.27 5.50
CA MET A 35 -12.02 9.72 6.12
C MET A 35 -12.25 11.23 6.02
N GLN A 36 -11.21 12.02 5.77
CA GLN A 36 -11.29 13.47 5.61
C GLN A 36 -11.44 13.90 4.15
N THR A 37 -11.19 13.01 3.19
CA THR A 37 -11.32 13.35 1.77
C THR A 37 -12.81 13.54 1.44
N PRO A 38 -13.23 14.73 0.99
CA PRO A 38 -14.62 14.94 0.61
C PRO A 38 -14.99 14.00 -0.55
N PRO A 39 -16.26 13.62 -0.73
CA PRO A 39 -16.69 12.91 -1.93
C PRO A 39 -16.59 13.85 -3.15
N PRO A 40 -16.35 13.33 -4.37
CA PRO A 40 -16.39 14.14 -5.58
C PRO A 40 -17.80 14.70 -5.80
N ASP A 41 -17.88 15.99 -6.19
CA ASP A 41 -19.13 16.68 -6.46
C ASP A 41 -19.95 15.92 -7.51
N GLY A 42 -21.24 15.70 -7.25
CA GLY A 42 -22.14 14.96 -8.15
C GLY A 42 -22.22 13.43 -7.93
N ALA A 43 -21.41 12.85 -7.04
CA ALA A 43 -21.44 11.41 -6.73
C ALA A 43 -22.42 11.00 -5.61
N ALA A 44 -23.35 11.88 -5.21
CA ALA A 44 -24.34 11.59 -4.18
C ALA A 44 -25.25 10.39 -4.54
N SER A 45 -25.44 10.09 -5.83
CA SER A 45 -26.27 8.99 -6.32
C SER A 45 -25.57 7.63 -6.40
N VAL A 46 -24.25 7.56 -6.17
CA VAL A 46 -23.46 6.31 -6.22
C VAL A 46 -23.16 5.78 -4.80
N GLN A 47 -23.56 6.50 -3.77
CA GLN A 47 -23.40 6.09 -2.37
C GLN A 47 -24.46 5.05 -1.98
N SER A 48 -24.28 3.80 -2.37
CA SER A 48 -24.60 2.75 -1.40
C SER A 48 -23.61 2.94 -0.26
N ILE A 49 -23.98 3.71 0.76
CA ILE A 49 -23.17 3.89 1.96
C ILE A 49 -22.84 2.48 2.46
N PRO A 50 -21.57 2.04 2.38
CA PRO A 50 -21.25 0.70 2.84
C PRO A 50 -21.66 0.63 4.31
N THR A 51 -22.35 -0.43 4.66
CA THR A 51 -22.81 -0.65 6.04
C THR A 51 -21.61 -0.59 6.98
N SER A 52 -21.81 -0.22 8.25
CA SER A 52 -20.72 -0.13 9.23
C SER A 52 -19.87 -1.40 9.30
N SER A 53 -20.46 -2.57 9.04
CA SER A 53 -19.77 -3.86 8.91
C SER A 53 -18.86 -3.97 7.68
N GLU A 54 -19.28 -3.45 6.52
CA GLU A 54 -18.49 -3.49 5.28
C GLU A 54 -17.29 -2.56 5.37
N ILE A 55 -17.48 -1.35 5.92
CA ILE A 55 -16.39 -0.40 6.17
C ILE A 55 -15.35 -1.03 7.12
N GLY A 56 -15.80 -1.68 8.19
CA GLY A 56 -14.94 -2.39 9.12
C GLY A 56 -14.13 -3.51 8.47
N ALA A 57 -14.76 -4.33 7.61
CA ALA A 57 -14.10 -5.41 6.90
C ALA A 57 -13.06 -4.91 5.89
N LEU A 58 -13.36 -3.82 5.17
CA LEU A 58 -12.43 -3.17 4.25
C LEU A 58 -11.22 -2.59 5.00
N ALA A 59 -11.46 -1.86 6.11
CA ALA A 59 -10.40 -1.31 6.94
C ALA A 59 -9.50 -2.41 7.54
N TYR A 60 -10.09 -3.52 7.99
CA TYR A 60 -9.34 -4.67 8.48
C TYR A 60 -8.49 -5.34 7.40
N THR A 61 -9.05 -5.56 6.21
CA THR A 61 -8.33 -6.13 5.06
C THR A 61 -7.18 -5.22 4.63
N TYR A 62 -7.39 -3.91 4.70
CA TYR A 62 -6.35 -2.91 4.45
C TYR A 62 -5.22 -3.01 5.47
N LEU A 63 -5.53 -3.06 6.76
CA LEU A 63 -4.53 -3.27 7.83
C LEU A 63 -3.74 -4.57 7.63
N LEU A 64 -4.40 -5.67 7.25
CA LEU A 64 -3.74 -6.93 6.95
C LEU A 64 -2.78 -6.82 5.75
N SER A 65 -3.16 -6.07 4.72
CA SER A 65 -2.32 -5.82 3.54
C SER A 65 -1.02 -5.10 3.91
N TRP A 66 -1.11 -4.10 4.80
CA TRP A 66 0.06 -3.41 5.34
C TRP A 66 0.86 -4.28 6.31
N ALA A 67 0.20 -5.08 7.15
CA ALA A 67 0.90 -6.06 8.00
C ALA A 67 1.72 -7.06 7.15
N ALA A 68 1.16 -7.53 6.04
CA ALA A 68 1.84 -8.41 5.09
C ALA A 68 3.09 -7.74 4.50
N PHE A 69 3.05 -6.45 4.18
CA PHE A 69 4.22 -5.69 3.76
C PHE A 69 5.29 -5.61 4.86
N GLY A 70 4.89 -5.24 6.09
CA GLY A 70 5.83 -5.14 7.22
C GLY A 70 6.52 -6.49 7.49
N TYR A 71 5.78 -7.58 7.37
CA TYR A 71 6.32 -8.93 7.44
C TYR A 71 7.25 -9.23 6.27
N ALA A 72 6.86 -8.97 5.02
CA ALA A 72 7.68 -9.19 3.83
C ALA A 72 9.01 -8.42 3.88
N ALA A 73 9.00 -7.18 4.39
CA ALA A 73 10.20 -6.36 4.58
C ALA A 73 11.17 -6.94 5.62
N SER A 74 10.69 -7.79 6.53
CA SER A 74 11.50 -8.47 7.54
C SER A 74 12.11 -9.80 7.07
N ILE A 75 11.66 -10.32 5.92
CA ILE A 75 12.16 -11.58 5.35
C ILE A 75 13.49 -11.35 4.63
N SER A 76 14.43 -12.29 4.80
CA SER A 76 15.69 -12.37 4.04
C SER A 76 16.53 -11.10 4.08
N THR A 77 16.59 -10.49 5.26
CA THR A 77 17.53 -9.41 5.60
C THR A 77 18.97 -9.96 5.73
N PRO A 78 20.02 -9.12 5.56
CA PRO A 78 19.98 -7.66 5.34
C PRO A 78 19.58 -7.27 3.92
N HIS A 79 18.88 -6.13 3.81
CA HIS A 79 18.52 -5.52 2.53
C HIS A 79 19.57 -4.50 2.10
N ASP A 80 19.84 -4.43 0.79
CA ASP A 80 20.70 -3.41 0.22
C ASP A 80 20.01 -2.03 0.23
N THR A 81 20.80 -0.97 0.07
CA THR A 81 20.32 0.42 0.16
C THR A 81 19.17 0.72 -0.80
N MET A 82 19.19 0.20 -2.03
CA MET A 82 18.10 0.42 -2.98
C MET A 82 16.80 -0.23 -2.51
N THR A 83 16.83 -1.44 -1.96
CA THR A 83 15.64 -2.11 -1.41
C THR A 83 15.08 -1.36 -0.19
N ARG A 84 15.95 -0.83 0.68
CA ARG A 84 15.53 0.01 1.82
C ARG A 84 14.87 1.31 1.37
N ASN A 85 15.39 1.96 0.33
CA ASN A 85 14.78 3.16 -0.25
C ASN A 85 13.42 2.85 -0.86
N LEU A 86 13.26 1.70 -1.52
CA LEU A 86 11.97 1.27 -2.04
C LEU A 86 10.94 1.07 -0.92
N PHE A 87 11.32 0.46 0.21
CA PHE A 87 10.43 0.34 1.36
C PHE A 87 10.02 1.70 1.91
N ALA A 88 10.96 2.64 2.05
CA ALA A 88 10.65 3.99 2.50
C ALA A 88 9.68 4.69 1.53
N LEU A 89 9.89 4.55 0.21
CA LEU A 89 8.98 5.08 -0.81
C LEU A 89 7.60 4.41 -0.77
N THR A 90 7.52 3.10 -0.48
CA THR A 90 6.25 2.39 -0.28
C THR A 90 5.44 2.96 0.88
N LEU A 91 6.11 3.44 1.94
CA LEU A 91 5.46 4.09 3.08
C LEU A 91 5.03 5.55 2.75
N VAL A 92 5.88 6.32 2.07
CA VAL A 92 5.68 7.77 1.90
C VAL A 92 4.75 8.11 0.73
N LEU A 93 4.92 7.47 -0.44
CA LEU A 93 4.17 7.82 -1.65
C LEU A 93 2.64 7.76 -1.51
N PRO A 94 2.02 6.76 -0.86
CA PRO A 94 0.57 6.76 -0.71
C PRO A 94 0.10 7.89 0.20
N VAL A 95 0.85 8.23 1.25
CA VAL A 95 0.53 9.37 2.12
C VAL A 95 0.58 10.67 1.34
N SER A 96 1.61 10.86 0.52
CA SER A 96 1.73 12.02 -0.36
C SER A 96 0.60 12.09 -1.39
N ALA A 97 0.17 10.95 -1.96
CA ALA A 97 -0.94 10.90 -2.90
C ALA A 97 -2.27 11.33 -2.25
N THR A 98 -2.58 10.78 -1.06
CA THR A 98 -3.79 11.14 -0.31
C THR A 98 -3.75 12.59 0.16
N ALA A 99 -2.59 13.08 0.64
CA ALA A 99 -2.42 14.48 1.01
C ALA A 99 -2.63 15.42 -0.19
N ALA A 100 -2.07 15.08 -1.36
CA ALA A 100 -2.28 15.84 -2.59
C ALA A 100 -3.76 15.90 -2.99
N LEU A 101 -4.52 14.81 -2.83
CA LEU A 101 -5.98 14.83 -3.05
C LEU A 101 -6.69 15.76 -2.08
N ASN A 102 -6.34 15.73 -0.79
CA ASN A 102 -6.92 16.62 0.22
C ASN A 102 -6.62 18.11 -0.03
N HIS A 103 -5.55 18.41 -0.78
CA HIS A 103 -5.19 19.76 -1.24
C HIS A 103 -5.64 20.09 -2.66
N ASP A 104 -6.52 19.27 -3.24
CA ASP A 104 -7.07 19.49 -4.57
C ASP A 104 -6.01 19.54 -5.71
N LEU A 105 -4.98 18.70 -5.58
CA LEU A 105 -3.91 18.53 -6.56
C LEU A 105 -4.02 17.15 -7.26
N PRO A 106 -5.05 16.91 -8.10
CA PRO A 106 -5.34 15.59 -8.66
C PRO A 106 -4.22 15.04 -9.55
N ILE A 107 -3.54 15.91 -10.32
CA ILE A 107 -2.41 15.50 -11.17
C ILE A 107 -1.24 15.01 -10.30
N THR A 108 -0.90 15.74 -9.24
CA THR A 108 0.16 15.36 -8.32
C THR A 108 -0.18 14.05 -7.60
N ALA A 109 -1.44 13.88 -7.19
CA ALA A 109 -1.92 12.64 -6.61
C ALA A 109 -1.81 11.45 -7.58
N LEU A 110 -2.18 11.66 -8.85
CA LEU A 110 -2.05 10.65 -9.89
C LEU A 110 -0.59 10.23 -10.12
N LEU A 111 0.32 11.21 -10.23
CA LEU A 111 1.75 10.93 -10.39
C LEU A 111 2.33 10.19 -9.17
N ALA A 112 1.92 10.56 -7.96
CA ALA A 112 2.33 9.87 -6.74
C ALA A 112 1.79 8.43 -6.69
N ALA A 113 0.53 8.19 -7.08
CA ALA A 113 -0.07 6.87 -7.14
C ALA A 113 0.59 5.96 -8.20
N LEU A 114 0.90 6.50 -9.39
CA LEU A 114 1.65 5.79 -10.43
C LEU A 114 3.08 5.47 -9.97
N GLY A 115 3.76 6.44 -9.34
CA GLY A 115 5.06 6.23 -8.74
C GLY A 115 5.03 5.13 -7.68
N TRP A 116 3.99 5.12 -6.84
CA TRP A 116 3.79 4.09 -5.81
C TRP A 116 3.59 2.71 -6.41
N LEU A 117 2.78 2.59 -7.47
CA LEU A 117 2.58 1.33 -8.18
C LEU A 117 3.90 0.79 -8.77
N ILE A 118 4.71 1.66 -9.40
CA ILE A 118 6.02 1.28 -9.93
C ILE A 118 6.94 0.82 -8.81
N VAL A 119 7.02 1.55 -7.69
CA VAL A 119 7.81 1.19 -6.53
C VAL A 119 7.39 -0.18 -5.98
N LEU A 120 6.09 -0.43 -5.83
CA LEU A 120 5.56 -1.71 -5.37
C LEU A 120 5.91 -2.86 -6.33
N ALA A 121 5.77 -2.66 -7.63
CA ALA A 121 6.12 -3.66 -8.64
C ALA A 121 7.62 -4.00 -8.60
N VAL A 122 8.49 -2.99 -8.54
CA VAL A 122 9.95 -3.19 -8.43
C VAL A 122 10.29 -3.89 -7.11
N THR A 123 9.65 -3.50 -6.00
CA THR A 123 9.86 -4.12 -4.69
C THR A 123 9.44 -5.59 -4.70
N ALA A 124 8.26 -5.90 -5.25
CA ALA A 124 7.74 -7.25 -5.37
C ALA A 124 8.63 -8.14 -6.23
N LEU A 125 9.14 -7.63 -7.36
CA LEU A 125 10.09 -8.37 -8.20
C LEU A 125 11.41 -8.63 -7.48
N ARG A 126 11.93 -7.65 -6.74
CA ARG A 126 13.19 -7.78 -6.00
C ARG A 126 13.07 -8.74 -4.83
N LEU A 127 12.02 -8.63 -4.04
CA LEU A 127 11.72 -9.55 -2.95
C LEU A 127 11.44 -10.94 -3.49
N GLY A 128 10.61 -11.08 -4.52
CA GLY A 128 10.24 -12.35 -5.14
C GLY A 128 11.42 -13.13 -5.72
N LYS A 129 12.45 -12.43 -6.23
CA LYS A 129 13.71 -13.07 -6.66
C LYS A 129 14.50 -13.71 -5.51
N ARG A 130 14.38 -13.17 -4.30
CA ARG A 130 15.03 -13.70 -3.09
C ARG A 130 14.14 -14.73 -2.39
N GLU A 131 12.90 -14.35 -2.14
CA GLU A 131 11.85 -15.15 -1.50
C GLU A 131 10.49 -14.91 -2.19
N PRO A 132 9.96 -15.89 -2.96
CA PRO A 132 8.72 -15.74 -3.70
C PRO A 132 7.53 -15.29 -2.84
N LEU A 133 7.43 -15.82 -1.61
CA LEU A 133 6.36 -15.48 -0.67
C LEU A 133 6.38 -13.99 -0.30
N ALA A 134 7.56 -13.40 -0.10
CA ALA A 134 7.71 -11.98 0.22
C ALA A 134 7.24 -11.08 -0.94
N GLY A 135 7.48 -11.49 -2.18
CA GLY A 135 6.94 -10.80 -3.36
C GLY A 135 5.42 -10.91 -3.47
N LEU A 136 4.84 -12.08 -3.19
CA LEU A 136 3.39 -12.29 -3.22
C LEU A 136 2.63 -11.51 -2.15
N MET A 137 3.25 -11.33 -0.98
CA MET A 137 2.69 -10.53 0.12
C MET A 137 2.47 -9.05 -0.24
N LEU A 138 3.08 -8.56 -1.33
CA LEU A 138 2.86 -7.20 -1.84
C LEU A 138 1.67 -7.08 -2.79
N LEU A 139 1.09 -8.19 -3.28
CA LEU A 139 -0.03 -8.16 -4.22
C LEU A 139 -1.24 -7.35 -3.72
N PRO A 140 -1.67 -7.46 -2.46
CA PRO A 140 -2.79 -6.65 -1.95
C PRO A 140 -2.52 -5.14 -2.00
N LEU A 141 -1.28 -4.71 -1.74
CA LEU A 141 -0.90 -3.30 -1.86
C LEU A 141 -0.83 -2.85 -3.32
N ILE A 142 -0.42 -3.71 -4.24
CA ILE A 142 -0.47 -3.42 -5.70
C ILE A 142 -1.92 -3.18 -6.13
N GLY A 143 -2.85 -4.04 -5.68
CA GLY A 143 -4.28 -3.83 -5.94
C GLY A 143 -4.79 -2.51 -5.37
N SER A 144 -4.36 -2.17 -4.14
CA SER A 144 -4.71 -0.90 -3.49
C SER A 144 -4.16 0.31 -4.23
N ALA A 145 -2.92 0.25 -4.75
CA ALA A 145 -2.35 1.30 -5.58
C ALA A 145 -3.11 1.47 -6.90
N GLY A 146 -3.55 0.37 -7.51
CA GLY A 146 -4.44 0.38 -8.67
C GLY A 146 -5.76 1.11 -8.40
N ALA A 147 -6.42 0.79 -7.28
CA ALA A 147 -7.63 1.51 -6.86
C ALA A 147 -7.35 3.00 -6.58
N GLY A 148 -6.20 3.31 -5.98
CA GLY A 148 -5.76 4.69 -5.71
C GLY A 148 -5.51 5.54 -6.96
N ILE A 149 -5.25 4.94 -8.12
CA ILE A 149 -5.13 5.64 -9.41
C ILE A 149 -6.51 6.08 -9.94
N LEU A 150 -7.56 5.28 -9.67
CA LEU A 150 -8.91 5.57 -10.18
C LEU A 150 -9.51 6.82 -9.56
N LEU A 151 -9.27 7.07 -8.27
CA LEU A 151 -9.81 8.23 -7.54
C LEU A 151 -9.40 9.58 -8.17
N PRO A 152 -8.11 9.88 -8.40
CA PRO A 152 -7.69 11.09 -9.11
C PRO A 152 -8.27 11.22 -10.52
N VAL A 153 -8.38 10.10 -11.25
CA VAL A 153 -8.94 10.09 -12.62
C VAL A 153 -10.43 10.44 -12.59
N ILE A 154 -11.19 9.86 -11.67
CA ILE A 154 -12.61 10.17 -11.47
C ILE A 154 -12.78 11.64 -11.08
N TYR A 155 -11.97 12.14 -10.14
CA TYR A 155 -11.98 13.54 -9.73
C TYR A 155 -11.69 14.50 -10.88
N TRP A 156 -10.74 14.15 -11.76
CA TRP A 156 -10.41 14.96 -12.91
C TRP A 156 -11.48 14.91 -14.01
N ALA A 157 -12.12 13.76 -14.21
CA ALA A 157 -13.14 13.59 -15.25
C ALA A 157 -14.50 14.22 -14.90
N ILE A 158 -14.80 14.42 -13.61
CA ILE A 158 -16.07 15.00 -13.14
C ILE A 158 -15.98 16.53 -12.97
N ARG A 159 -14.78 17.11 -13.01
CA ARG A 159 -14.57 18.57 -13.08
C ARG A 159 -14.70 19.10 -14.51
#